data_AF-A0A0Q5REW3-F1
#
_entry.id   AF-A0A0Q5REW3-F1
#
_cell.length_a   1.000
_cell.length_b   1.000
_cell.length_c   1.000
_cell.angle_alpha   90.00
_cell.angle_beta   90.00
_cell.angle_gamma   90.00
#
_symmetry.space_group_name_H-M   'P 1'
#
loop_
_entity.id
_entity.type
_entity.pdbx_description
1 polymer ?
#
loop_
_entity_poly.entity_id
_entity_poly.type
_entity_poly.pdbx_seq_one_letter_code
_entity_poly.pdbx_strand_id
1 'polypeptide(L)'
;MIERSTLSDEHAAILEIAGAILDIIAQPDFDVILAIKMRWRLGHALAVHLAKEDKIIYPRLKQQGNAQVADLAQRFEREMGGLSVEYQRYMVAWAGESIRADRDAFRADTRRILSLLALRVEREEAELYPMYEATGETAAVTGGHLAPPFAKSG
;
A
#
# COMPACT_ATOMS: atom_id res chain seq x y z
N MET A 1 14.44 -11.23 -0.15
CA MET A 1 13.91 -10.01 0.49
C MET A 1 13.04 -9.33 -0.55
N ILE A 2 11.92 -8.71 -0.19
CA ILE A 2 11.17 -7.92 -1.18
C ILE A 2 11.86 -6.57 -1.31
N GLU A 3 12.19 -6.18 -2.53
CA GLU A 3 12.81 -4.89 -2.82
C GLU A 3 11.76 -3.78 -2.74
N ARG A 4 12.16 -2.60 -2.23
CA ARG A 4 11.29 -1.41 -2.22
C ARG A 4 10.74 -1.09 -3.61
N SER A 5 11.56 -1.27 -4.66
CA SER A 5 11.14 -1.06 -6.06
C SER A 5 9.94 -1.93 -6.45
N THR A 6 9.84 -3.17 -5.96
CA THR A 6 8.69 -4.04 -6.23
C THR A 6 7.39 -3.45 -5.68
N LEU A 7 7.44 -2.86 -4.49
CA LEU A 7 6.27 -2.23 -3.89
C LEU A 7 5.90 -0.92 -4.59
N SER A 8 6.89 -0.11 -4.98
CA SER A 8 6.66 1.10 -5.77
C SER A 8 6.08 0.81 -7.16
N ASP A 9 6.50 -0.29 -7.80
CA ASP A 9 5.91 -0.73 -9.07
C ASP A 9 4.44 -1.17 -8.88
N GLU A 10 4.13 -1.83 -7.76
CA GLU A 10 2.75 -2.17 -7.39
C GLU A 10 1.90 -0.93 -7.11
N HIS A 11 2.46 0.08 -6.44
CA HIS A 11 1.82 1.39 -6.27
C HIS A 11 1.52 2.06 -7.62
N ALA A 12 2.48 2.07 -8.55
CA ALA A 12 2.28 2.62 -9.88
C ALA A 12 1.12 1.91 -10.60
N ALA A 13 1.05 0.58 -10.52
CA ALA A 13 -0.03 -0.20 -11.12
C ALA A 13 -1.39 0.07 -10.44
N ILE A 14 -1.43 0.20 -9.11
CA ILE A 14 -2.64 0.57 -8.35
C ILE A 14 -3.16 1.94 -8.79
N LEU A 15 -2.26 2.93 -8.89
CA LEU A 15 -2.61 4.29 -9.32
C LEU A 15 -3.04 4.35 -10.79
N GLU A 16 -2.42 3.55 -11.67
CA GLU A 16 -2.84 3.42 -13.06
C GLU A 16 -4.28 2.88 -13.17
N ILE A 17 -4.60 1.82 -12.42
CA ILE A 17 -5.96 1.26 -12.40
C ILE A 17 -6.95 2.28 -11.82
N ALA A 18 -6.56 2.99 -10.75
CA ALA A 18 -7.39 4.04 -10.15
C ALA A 18 -7.67 5.18 -11.13
N GLY A 19 -6.65 5.65 -11.86
CA GLY A 19 -6.79 6.65 -12.92
C GLY A 19 -7.75 6.19 -14.01
N ALA A 20 -7.60 4.96 -14.49
CA ALA A 20 -8.51 4.39 -15.49
C ALA A 20 -9.97 4.33 -14.98
N ILE A 21 -10.20 4.04 -13.70
CA ILE A 21 -11.55 4.09 -13.11
C ILE A 21 -12.09 5.53 -13.13
N LEU A 22 -11.29 6.52 -12.76
CA LEU A 22 -11.68 7.93 -12.79
C LEU A 22 -12.08 8.38 -14.20
N ASP A 23 -11.31 8.00 -15.21
CA ASP A 23 -11.58 8.31 -16.61
C ASP A 23 -12.87 7.64 -17.11
N ILE A 24 -13.13 6.39 -16.69
CA ILE A 24 -14.39 5.71 -16.99
C ILE A 24 -15.55 6.50 -16.40
N ILE A 25 -15.55 6.76 -15.09
CA ILE A 25 -16.71 7.36 -14.41
C ILE A 25 -16.92 8.84 -14.75
N ALA A 26 -15.92 9.51 -15.33
CA ALA A 26 -16.02 10.87 -15.84
C ALA A 26 -16.96 10.97 -17.05
N GLN A 27 -17.15 9.88 -17.80
CA GLN A 27 -18.06 9.86 -18.94
C GLN A 27 -19.52 9.89 -18.49
N PRO A 28 -20.40 10.71 -19.09
CA PRO A 28 -21.83 10.75 -18.77
C PRO A 28 -22.48 9.36 -18.78
N ASP A 29 -22.21 8.58 -19.84
CA ASP A 29 -22.79 7.27 -20.13
C ASP A 29 -21.75 6.13 -20.04
N PHE A 30 -20.81 6.23 -19.09
CA PHE A 30 -19.84 5.17 -18.80
C PHE A 30 -20.46 3.77 -18.71
N ASP A 31 -19.72 2.77 -19.23
CA ASP A 31 -20.04 1.35 -19.14
C ASP A 31 -19.93 0.86 -17.69
N VAL A 32 -21.08 0.48 -17.12
CA VAL A 32 -21.20 -0.02 -15.74
C VAL A 32 -20.45 -1.34 -15.54
N ILE A 33 -20.45 -2.22 -16.54
CA ILE A 33 -19.76 -3.51 -16.45
C ILE A 33 -18.25 -3.29 -16.44
N LEU A 34 -17.76 -2.38 -17.29
CA LEU A 34 -16.35 -1.99 -17.28
C LEU A 34 -15.93 -1.35 -15.95
N ALA A 35 -16.75 -0.44 -15.39
CA ALA A 35 -16.48 0.16 -14.09
C ALA A 35 -16.39 -0.89 -12.96
N ILE A 36 -17.31 -1.85 -12.94
CA ILE A 36 -17.29 -2.98 -11.98
C ILE A 36 -16.01 -3.81 -12.15
N LYS A 37 -15.68 -4.20 -13.39
CA LYS A 37 -14.49 -5.00 -13.68
C LYS A 37 -13.21 -4.30 -13.20
N MET A 38 -13.08 -3.00 -13.47
CA MET A 38 -11.89 -2.24 -13.08
C MET A 38 -11.78 -2.08 -11.57
N ARG A 39 -12.90 -1.88 -10.85
CA ARG A 39 -12.90 -1.88 -9.39
C ARG A 39 -12.50 -3.23 -8.77
N TRP A 40 -12.93 -4.34 -9.36
CA TRP A 40 -12.48 -5.67 -8.93
C TRP A 40 -10.98 -5.88 -9.18
N ARG A 41 -10.48 -5.43 -10.33
CA ARG A 41 -9.05 -5.46 -10.65
C ARG A 41 -8.25 -4.65 -9.62
N LEU A 42 -8.70 -3.45 -9.26
CA LEU A 42 -8.09 -2.64 -8.21
C LEU A 42 -8.10 -3.35 -6.87
N GLY A 43 -9.25 -3.93 -6.47
CA GLY A 43 -9.37 -4.66 -5.21
C GLY A 43 -8.42 -5.86 -5.12
N HIS A 44 -8.20 -6.57 -6.22
CA HIS A 44 -7.22 -7.65 -6.28
C HIS A 44 -5.78 -7.13 -6.13
N ALA A 45 -5.42 -6.07 -6.85
CA ALA A 45 -4.09 -5.45 -6.76
C ALA A 45 -3.80 -4.98 -5.32
N LEU A 46 -4.77 -4.32 -4.67
CA LEU A 46 -4.67 -3.89 -3.29
C LEU A 46 -4.48 -5.07 -2.32
N ALA A 47 -5.23 -6.15 -2.48
CA ALA A 47 -5.12 -7.32 -1.61
C ALA A 47 -3.73 -8.00 -1.74
N VAL A 48 -3.22 -8.10 -2.97
CA VAL A 48 -1.91 -8.69 -3.25
C VAL A 48 -0.77 -7.82 -2.71
N HIS A 49 -0.91 -6.50 -2.79
CA HIS A 49 0.04 -5.54 -2.25
C HIS A 49 0.05 -5.58 -0.71
N LEU A 50 -1.12 -5.42 -0.09
CA LEU A 50 -1.28 -5.42 1.37
C LEU A 50 -0.73 -6.71 2.02
N ALA A 51 -0.97 -7.86 1.39
CA ALA A 51 -0.46 -9.13 1.91
C ALA A 51 1.08 -9.17 2.03
N LYS A 52 1.82 -8.37 1.25
CA LYS A 52 3.28 -8.24 1.38
C LYS A 52 3.63 -7.32 2.54
N GLU A 53 2.97 -6.18 2.65
CA GLU A 53 3.21 -5.25 3.76
C GLU A 53 2.97 -5.90 5.12
N ASP A 54 1.84 -6.58 5.27
CA ASP A 54 1.45 -7.30 6.49
C ASP A 54 2.44 -8.39 6.90
N LYS A 55 2.95 -9.15 5.93
CA LYS A 55 3.80 -10.31 6.20
C LYS A 55 5.28 -9.96 6.32
N ILE A 56 5.71 -8.84 5.77
CA ILE A 56 7.14 -8.56 5.57
C ILE A 56 7.50 -7.17 6.11
N ILE A 57 6.80 -6.12 5.67
CA ILE A 57 7.21 -4.73 5.97
C ILE A 57 6.93 -4.38 7.43
N TYR A 58 5.68 -4.48 7.87
CA TYR A 58 5.32 -4.12 9.25
C TYR A 58 6.05 -4.96 10.30
N PRO A 59 6.18 -6.31 10.17
CA PRO A 59 6.93 -7.11 11.13
C PRO A 59 8.40 -6.69 11.21
N ARG A 60 9.05 -6.40 10.08
CA ARG A 60 10.46 -6.02 10.06
C ARG A 60 10.69 -4.68 10.75
N LEU A 61 9.89 -3.66 10.42
CA LEU A 61 10.01 -2.33 11.02
C LEU A 61 9.81 -2.38 12.55
N LYS A 62 8.85 -3.19 13.03
CA LYS A 62 8.59 -3.37 14.46
C LYS A 62 9.74 -4.08 15.21
N GLN A 63 10.51 -4.94 14.53
CA GLN A 63 11.58 -5.73 15.14
C GLN A 63 12.92 -4.99 15.28
N GLN A 64 13.05 -3.77 14.74
CA GLN A 64 14.32 -3.04 14.71
C GLN A 64 14.80 -2.45 16.05
N GLY A 65 14.02 -2.55 17.12
CA GLY A 65 14.39 -1.99 18.42
C GLY A 65 14.33 -0.45 18.50
N ASN A 66 13.91 0.24 17.44
CA ASN A 66 13.60 1.67 17.46
C ASN A 66 12.10 1.88 17.69
N ALA A 67 11.75 2.42 18.85
CA ALA A 67 10.35 2.64 19.26
C ALA A 67 9.59 3.57 18.28
N GLN A 68 10.25 4.59 17.72
CA GLN A 68 9.60 5.52 16.79
C GLN A 68 9.22 4.84 15.46
N VAL A 69 10.10 3.97 14.95
CA VAL A 69 9.86 3.19 13.72
C VAL A 69 8.76 2.16 13.94
N ALA A 70 8.76 1.50 15.10
CA ALA A 70 7.73 0.54 15.47
C ALA A 70 6.34 1.19 15.58
N ASP A 71 6.25 2.35 16.24
CA ASP A 71 5.00 3.12 16.38
C ASP A 71 4.47 3.60 15.02
N LEU A 72 5.36 4.07 14.15
CA LEU A 72 4.98 4.47 12.79
C LEU A 72 4.45 3.29 11.99
N ALA A 73 5.15 2.15 12.00
CA ALA A 73 4.70 0.93 11.32
C ALA A 73 3.33 0.47 11.83
N GLN A 74 3.10 0.51 13.14
CA GLN A 74 1.80 0.16 13.72
C GLN A 74 0.70 1.16 13.34
N ARG A 75 1.04 2.44 13.18
CA ARG A 75 0.10 3.45 12.69
C ARG A 75 -0.29 3.18 11.24
N PHE A 76 0.67 2.92 10.34
CA PHE A 76 0.37 2.61 8.93
C PHE A 76 -0.47 1.33 8.78
N GLU A 77 -0.17 0.29 9.57
CA GLU A 77 -0.92 -0.96 9.62
C GLU A 77 -2.38 -0.74 10.04
N ARG A 78 -2.62 0.04 11.12
CA ARG A 78 -3.98 0.39 11.57
C ARG A 78 -4.75 1.21 10.54
N GLU A 79 -4.09 2.24 9.98
CA GLU A 79 -4.67 3.07 8.94
C GLU A 79 -5.05 2.22 7.71
N MET A 80 -4.25 1.19 7.38
CA MET A 80 -4.54 0.31 6.25
C MET A 80 -5.74 -0.59 6.51
N GLY A 81 -5.80 -1.19 7.70
CA GLY A 81 -6.94 -2.00 8.11
C GLY A 81 -8.26 -1.21 8.00
N GLY A 82 -8.24 0.07 8.39
CA GLY A 82 -9.38 0.98 8.20
C GLY A 82 -9.75 1.17 6.72
N LEU A 83 -8.77 1.51 5.88
CA LEU A 83 -9.00 1.75 4.45
C LEU A 83 -9.44 0.49 3.70
N SER A 84 -8.90 -0.68 4.03
CA SER A 84 -9.35 -1.96 3.48
C SER A 84 -10.82 -2.21 3.79
N VAL A 85 -11.26 -1.97 5.04
CA VAL A 85 -12.67 -2.11 5.43
C VAL A 85 -13.55 -1.12 4.67
N GLU A 86 -13.12 0.14 4.53
CA GLU A 86 -13.85 1.13 3.72
C GLU A 86 -13.97 0.73 2.25
N TYR A 87 -12.89 0.23 1.64
CA TYR A 87 -12.90 -0.24 0.26
C TYR A 87 -13.85 -1.42 0.07
N GLN A 88 -13.87 -2.38 1.01
CA GLN A 88 -14.81 -3.50 0.95
C GLN A 88 -16.27 -3.05 1.08
N ARG A 89 -16.57 -2.10 1.98
CA ARG A 89 -17.91 -1.50 2.10
C ARG A 89 -18.33 -0.80 0.81
N TYR A 90 -17.43 -0.03 0.21
CA TYR A 90 -17.64 0.58 -1.09
C TYR A 90 -17.88 -0.46 -2.20
N MET A 91 -17.16 -1.58 -2.17
CA MET A 91 -17.36 -2.68 -3.12
C MET A 91 -18.76 -3.29 -3.02
N VAL A 92 -19.24 -3.53 -1.80
CA VAL A 92 -20.57 -4.10 -1.52
C VAL A 92 -21.70 -3.11 -1.82
N ALA A 93 -21.54 -1.83 -1.46
CA ALA A 93 -22.58 -0.82 -1.65
C ALA A 93 -22.95 -0.61 -3.13
N TRP A 94 -21.96 -0.77 -4.02
CA TRP A 94 -22.08 -0.41 -5.44
C TRP A 94 -22.03 -1.64 -6.35
N ALA A 95 -23.10 -2.42 -6.31
CA ALA A 95 -23.41 -3.43 -7.33
C ALA A 95 -23.93 -2.76 -8.62
N GLY A 96 -24.03 -3.51 -9.72
CA GLY A 96 -24.43 -2.94 -11.02
C GLY A 96 -25.81 -2.28 -11.02
N GLU A 97 -26.76 -2.79 -10.24
CA GLU A 97 -28.08 -2.16 -10.08
C GLU A 97 -28.00 -0.84 -9.32
N SER A 98 -27.28 -0.81 -8.19
CA SER A 98 -27.04 0.42 -7.42
C SER A 98 -26.35 1.50 -8.26
N ILE A 99 -25.32 1.12 -9.03
CA ILE A 99 -24.60 2.06 -9.91
C ILE A 99 -25.53 2.66 -10.98
N ARG A 100 -26.44 1.84 -11.54
CA ARG A 100 -27.42 2.32 -12.52
C ARG A 100 -28.48 3.23 -11.88
N ALA A 101 -28.87 2.94 -10.65
CA ALA A 101 -29.87 3.72 -9.91
C ALA A 101 -29.36 5.11 -9.51
N ASP A 102 -28.08 5.23 -9.14
CA ASP A 102 -27.49 6.51 -8.72
C ASP A 102 -26.01 6.64 -9.15
N ARG A 103 -25.82 7.14 -10.38
CA ARG A 103 -24.49 7.31 -10.98
C ARG A 103 -23.69 8.44 -10.33
N ASP A 104 -24.36 9.46 -9.81
CA ASP A 104 -23.69 10.63 -9.25
C ASP A 104 -23.18 10.36 -7.84
N ALA A 105 -23.97 9.68 -7.00
CA ALA A 105 -23.47 9.21 -5.71
C ALA A 105 -22.35 8.16 -5.90
N PHE A 106 -22.47 7.26 -6.88
CA PHE A 106 -21.39 6.33 -7.22
C PHE A 106 -20.10 7.07 -7.60
N ARG A 107 -20.19 8.12 -8.43
CA ARG A 107 -19.03 8.95 -8.80
C ARG A 107 -18.40 9.61 -7.58
N ALA A 108 -19.21 10.19 -6.69
CA ALA A 108 -18.74 10.85 -5.49
C ALA A 108 -17.98 9.88 -4.57
N ASP A 109 -18.57 8.72 -4.29
CA ASP A 109 -17.96 7.68 -3.46
C ASP A 109 -16.69 7.12 -4.08
N THR A 110 -16.70 6.88 -5.40
CA THR A 110 -15.53 6.39 -6.13
C THR A 110 -14.38 7.39 -6.04
N ARG A 111 -14.64 8.69 -6.27
CA ARG A 111 -13.60 9.72 -6.13
C ARG A 111 -13.05 9.76 -4.72
N ARG A 112 -13.93 9.74 -3.71
CA ARG A 112 -13.52 9.76 -2.30
C ARG A 112 -12.58 8.59 -1.97
N ILE A 113 -12.97 7.36 -2.29
CA ILE A 113 -12.16 6.20 -1.93
C ILE A 113 -10.83 6.15 -2.69
N LEU A 114 -10.81 6.56 -3.97
CA LEU A 114 -9.58 6.61 -4.76
C LEU A 114 -8.63 7.72 -4.27
N SER A 115 -9.15 8.85 -3.80
CA SER A 115 -8.32 9.89 -3.17
C SER A 115 -7.67 9.42 -1.88
N LEU A 116 -8.37 8.62 -1.06
CA LEU A 116 -7.81 8.03 0.16
C LEU A 116 -6.68 7.04 -0.16
N LEU A 117 -6.85 6.23 -1.22
CA LEU A 117 -5.81 5.32 -1.69
C LEU A 117 -4.59 6.08 -2.22
N ALA A 118 -4.79 7.14 -3.01
CA ALA A 118 -3.69 7.95 -3.54
C ALA A 118 -2.88 8.63 -2.42
N LEU A 119 -3.56 9.24 -1.44
CA LEU A 119 -2.90 9.86 -0.28
C LEU A 119 -2.11 8.83 0.53
N ARG A 120 -2.62 7.59 0.62
CA ARG A 120 -1.90 6.52 1.31
C ARG A 120 -0.61 6.16 0.59
N VAL A 121 -0.68 5.90 -0.71
CA VAL A 121 0.48 5.56 -1.54
C VAL A 121 1.55 6.66 -1.42
N GLU A 122 1.15 7.92 -1.49
CA GLU A 122 2.07 9.06 -1.30
C GLU A 122 2.80 9.01 0.05
N ARG A 123 2.06 8.75 1.14
CA ARG A 123 2.62 8.67 2.49
C ARG A 123 3.51 7.45 2.70
N GLU A 124 3.16 6.30 2.12
CA GLU A 124 4.01 5.11 2.20
C GLU A 124 5.34 5.32 1.48
N GLU A 125 5.32 5.92 0.28
CA GLU A 125 6.52 6.26 -0.48
C GLU A 125 7.38 7.31 0.24
N ALA A 126 6.78 8.31 0.86
CA ALA A 126 7.49 9.41 1.49
C ALA A 126 7.97 9.11 2.92
N GLU A 127 7.23 8.30 3.69
CA GLU A 127 7.47 8.08 5.11
C GLU A 127 7.89 6.64 5.44
N LEU A 128 7.19 5.64 4.90
CA LEU A 128 7.34 4.24 5.32
C LEU A 128 8.52 3.55 4.63
N TYR A 129 8.63 3.69 3.31
CA TYR A 129 9.64 3.00 2.50
C TYR A 129 11.08 3.48 2.77
N PRO A 130 11.36 4.78 2.98
CA PRO A 130 12.69 5.22 3.40
C PRO A 130 13.16 4.55 4.69
N MET A 131 12.25 4.32 5.65
CA MET A 131 12.59 3.59 6.87
C MET A 131 12.86 2.13 6.59
N TYR A 132 12.07 1.49 5.71
CA TYR A 132 12.29 0.11 5.28
C TYR A 132 13.68 -0.10 4.68
N GLU A 133 14.13 0.80 3.80
CA GLU A 133 15.45 0.72 3.17
C GLU A 133 16.60 0.91 4.17
N ALA A 134 16.45 1.86 5.10
CA ALA A 134 17.42 2.06 6.19
C ALA A 134 17.60 0.81 7.07
N THR A 135 16.57 -0.07 7.13
CA THR A 135 16.66 -1.38 7.80
C THR A 135 17.48 -2.42 7.04
N GLY A 136 17.63 -2.26 5.73
CA GLY A 136 18.46 -3.11 4.87
C GLY A 136 19.94 -2.79 5.02
N GLU A 137 20.28 -1.50 5.11
CA GLU A 137 21.66 -1.02 5.24
C GLU A 137 22.26 -1.25 6.64
N THR A 138 21.47 -1.06 7.70
CA THR A 138 21.95 -1.26 9.08
C THR A 138 22.32 -2.71 9.39
N ALA A 139 21.66 -3.69 8.76
CA ALA A 139 22.02 -5.11 8.90
C ALA A 139 23.33 -5.48 8.18
N ALA A 140 23.75 -4.71 7.16
CA ALA A 140 24.97 -4.96 6.40
C ALA A 140 26.24 -4.42 7.08
N VAL A 141 26.11 -3.49 8.03
CA VAL A 141 27.26 -2.81 8.68
C VAL A 141 27.74 -3.50 9.96
N THR A 142 26.95 -4.40 10.58
CA THR A 142 27.32 -5.07 11.84
C THR A 142 28.06 -6.42 11.70
N GLY A 143 28.62 -6.73 10.52
CA GLY A 143 29.39 -7.96 10.27
C GLY A 143 30.92 -7.83 10.37
N GLY A 144 31.45 -6.65 10.72
CA GLY A 144 32.87 -6.33 10.56
C GLY A 144 33.58 -5.85 11.82
N HIS A 145 33.39 -6.50 12.99
CA HIS A 145 34.39 -6.34 14.05
C HIS A 145 35.55 -7.30 13.79
N LEU A 146 36.52 -6.82 13.01
CA LEU A 146 37.85 -7.39 12.90
C LEU A 146 38.45 -7.50 14.31
N ALA A 147 38.52 -8.73 14.83
CA ALA A 147 39.44 -9.03 15.90
C ALA A 147 40.87 -8.75 15.40
N PRO A 148 41.70 -8.01 16.16
CA PRO A 148 43.06 -7.72 15.72
C PRO A 148 43.92 -8.98 15.70
N PRO A 149 44.83 -9.13 14.72
CA PRO A 149 45.70 -10.29 14.62
C PRO A 149 46.96 -10.12 15.51
N PHE A 150 47.21 -11.14 16.33
CA PHE A 150 48.46 -11.50 17.03
C PHE A 150 49.03 -10.60 18.15
N ALA A 151 49.24 -11.23 19.31
CA ALA A 151 50.59 -11.36 19.88
C ALA A 151 50.69 -12.66 20.70
N LYS A 152 51.67 -13.51 20.36
CA LYS A 152 52.11 -14.65 21.16
C LYS A 152 53.15 -14.21 22.21
N SER A 153 53.27 -15.06 23.24
CA SER A 153 54.47 -15.39 24.03
C SER A 153 54.73 -14.62 25.32
N GLY A 154 54.81 -15.40 26.40
CA GLY A 154 55.20 -15.05 27.77
C GLY A 154 54.82 -16.19 28.71
#